data_AF-A0AB34U2N4-F1
#
_entry.id   AF-A0AB34U2N4-F1
#
_cell.length_a   1.000
_cell.length_b   1.000
_cell.length_c   1.000
_cell.angle_alpha   90.00
_cell.angle_beta   90.00
_cell.angle_gamma   90.00
#
_symmetry.space_group_name_H-M   'P 1'
#
loop_
_entity.id
_entity.type
_entity.pdbx_description
1 polymer ?
#
loop_
_entity_poly.entity_id
_entity_poly.type
_entity_poly.pdbx_seq_one_letter_code
_entity_poly.pdbx_strand_id
1 'polypeptide(L)'
;LKSQIGQPAQLAIELATGESRYINGYISAFSLEGSDGGLARYSATLSPWLWMLSRRVDSRIFQEQTIEAVIRTVFAAYGALPDFEFQLSQPLKTHSYITQYRESDLTFVLRLLEHEGLFFYFDH
;
A
#
# COMPACT_ATOMS: atom_id res chain seq x y z
N LEU A 1 15.95 6.31 -15.86
CA LEU A 1 15.82 5.22 -14.87
C LEU A 1 15.29 5.73 -13.53
N LYS A 2 16.01 6.60 -12.79
CA LYS A 2 15.53 7.13 -11.50
C LYS A 2 14.19 7.88 -11.56
N SER A 3 13.88 8.54 -12.69
CA SER A 3 12.62 9.25 -12.90
C SER A 3 11.37 8.37 -12.92
N GLN A 4 11.54 7.06 -13.09
CA GLN A 4 10.42 6.11 -13.15
C GLN A 4 10.02 5.56 -11.77
N ILE A 5 10.90 5.67 -10.77
CA ILE A 5 10.60 5.19 -9.41
C ILE A 5 9.56 6.11 -8.77
N GLY A 6 8.54 5.51 -8.15
CA GLY A 6 7.45 6.19 -7.47
C GLY A 6 6.33 6.69 -8.39
N GLN A 7 6.43 6.45 -9.70
CA GLN A 7 5.37 6.79 -10.65
C GLN A 7 4.27 5.72 -10.66
N PRO A 8 3.00 6.10 -10.88
CA PRO A 8 1.93 5.15 -11.11
C PRO A 8 2.17 4.41 -12.43
N ALA A 9 1.86 3.12 -12.44
CA ALA A 9 1.96 2.27 -13.61
C ALA A 9 0.82 1.24 -13.60
N GLN A 10 0.43 0.80 -14.80
CA GLN A 10 -0.61 -0.17 -15.02
C GLN A 10 -0.08 -1.28 -15.92
N LEU A 11 -0.31 -2.53 -15.54
CA LEU A 11 -0.07 -3.71 -16.36
C LEU A 11 -1.43 -4.21 -16.88
N ALA A 12 -1.59 -4.26 -18.20
CA ALA A 12 -2.73 -4.87 -18.85
C ALA A 12 -2.40 -6.31 -19.24
N ILE A 13 -3.26 -7.25 -18.86
CA ILE A 13 -3.15 -8.67 -19.18
C ILE A 13 -4.35 -9.03 -20.04
N GLU A 14 -4.11 -9.38 -21.29
CA GLU A 14 -5.15 -9.86 -22.19
C GLU A 14 -5.58 -11.28 -21.78
N LEU A 15 -6.88 -11.47 -21.59
CA LEU A 15 -7.49 -12.73 -21.23
C LEU A 15 -7.97 -13.48 -22.48
N ALA A 16 -8.10 -14.80 -22.39
CA ALA A 16 -8.61 -15.62 -23.49
C ALA A 16 -10.07 -15.27 -23.89
N THR A 17 -10.80 -14.56 -23.02
CA THR A 17 -12.14 -14.03 -23.30
C THR A 17 -12.13 -12.81 -24.24
N GLY A 18 -10.96 -12.24 -24.53
CA GLY A 18 -10.80 -10.98 -25.27
C GLY A 18 -10.89 -9.72 -24.41
N GLU A 19 -11.13 -9.86 -23.11
CA GLU A 19 -11.11 -8.76 -22.14
C GLU A 19 -9.69 -8.54 -21.58
N SER A 20 -9.43 -7.37 -21.02
CA SER A 20 -8.17 -7.07 -20.34
C SER A 20 -8.36 -6.98 -18.83
N ARG A 21 -7.51 -7.68 -18.07
CA ARG A 21 -7.35 -7.49 -16.63
C ARG A 21 -6.25 -6.47 -16.37
N TYR A 22 -6.52 -5.51 -15.50
CA TYR A 22 -5.53 -4.53 -15.10
C TYR A 22 -4.91 -4.86 -13.75
N ILE A 23 -3.65 -4.50 -13.57
CA ILE A 23 -2.96 -4.48 -12.28
C ILE A 23 -2.35 -3.09 -12.15
N ASN A 24 -2.91 -2.31 -11.23
CA ASN A 24 -2.48 -0.94 -10.96
C ASN A 24 -1.52 -0.90 -9.77
N GLY A 25 -0.54 -0.01 -9.82
CA GLY A 25 0.35 0.23 -8.68
C GLY A 25 1.36 1.33 -8.96
N TYR A 26 2.41 1.35 -8.14
CA TYR A 26 3.53 2.29 -8.23
C TYR A 26 4.82 1.51 -8.45
N ILE A 27 5.72 2.06 -9.27
CA ILE A 27 7.02 1.45 -9.53
C ILE A 27 7.90 1.63 -8.29
N SER A 28 8.10 0.56 -7.54
CA SER A 28 8.91 0.55 -6.31
C SER A 28 10.39 0.28 -6.55
N ALA A 29 10.72 -0.39 -7.65
CA ALA A 29 12.09 -0.62 -8.11
C ALA A 29 12.13 -0.65 -9.64
N PHE A 30 13.21 -0.13 -10.24
CA PHE A 30 13.43 -0.14 -11.68
C PHE A 30 14.91 -0.23 -12.01
N SER A 31 15.32 -1.24 -12.79
CA SER A 31 16.71 -1.51 -13.16
C SER A 31 16.87 -1.84 -14.64
N LEU A 32 18.06 -1.54 -15.18
CA LEU A 32 18.52 -2.00 -16.48
C LEU A 32 19.42 -3.22 -16.23
N GLU A 33 19.00 -4.38 -16.73
CA GLU A 33 19.68 -5.66 -16.51
C GLU A 33 20.77 -5.91 -17.56
N GLY A 34 20.70 -5.26 -18.73
CA GLY A 34 21.71 -5.37 -19.78
C GLY A 34 21.19 -4.99 -21.15
N SER A 35 22.08 -4.98 -22.13
CA SER A 35 21.76 -4.78 -23.55
C SER A 35 22.72 -5.60 -24.43
N ASP A 36 22.22 -6.16 -25.52
CA ASP A 36 22.98 -6.95 -26.49
C ASP A 36 23.30 -6.18 -27.78
N GLY A 37 23.10 -4.85 -27.78
CA GLY A 37 23.31 -3.98 -28.94
C GLY A 37 22.10 -3.86 -29.88
N GLY A 38 21.07 -4.70 -29.73
CA GLY A 38 19.80 -4.58 -30.46
C GLY A 38 18.60 -4.34 -29.53
N LEU A 39 18.62 -4.95 -28.34
CA LEU A 39 17.59 -4.81 -27.31
C LEU A 39 18.21 -4.47 -25.96
N ALA A 40 17.40 -3.85 -25.10
CA ALA A 40 17.75 -3.60 -23.71
C ALA A 40 16.71 -4.28 -22.81
N ARG A 41 17.19 -4.91 -21.73
CA ARG A 41 16.36 -5.63 -20.76
C ARG A 41 16.19 -4.78 -19.50
N TYR A 42 14.95 -4.48 -19.14
CA TYR A 42 14.61 -3.78 -17.92
C TYR A 42 13.86 -4.70 -16.95
N SER A 43 14.00 -4.43 -15.66
CA SER A 43 13.20 -5.03 -14.60
C SER A 43 12.48 -3.94 -13.83
N ALA A 44 11.20 -4.17 -13.52
CA ALA A 44 10.36 -3.25 -12.77
C ALA A 44 9.61 -4.03 -11.68
N THR A 45 9.55 -3.50 -10.47
CA THR A 45 8.67 -4.00 -9.42
C THR A 45 7.48 -3.06 -9.27
N LEU A 46 6.28 -3.59 -9.48
CA LEU A 46 5.03 -2.88 -9.23
C LEU A 46 4.54 -3.20 -7.82
N SER A 47 4.16 -2.18 -7.05
CA SER A 47 3.69 -2.35 -5.67
C SER A 47 2.48 -1.45 -5.39
N PRO A 48 1.54 -1.88 -4.53
CA PRO A 48 0.39 -1.04 -4.18
C PRO A 48 0.84 0.21 -3.43
N TRP A 49 0.00 1.24 -3.38
CA TRP A 49 0.29 2.47 -2.60
C TRP A 49 0.59 2.15 -1.14
N LEU A 50 -0.04 1.10 -0.59
CA LEU A 50 0.15 0.63 0.78
C LEU A 50 1.62 0.29 1.09
N TRP A 51 2.39 -0.12 0.08
CA TRP A 51 3.82 -0.39 0.24
C TRP A 51 4.62 0.86 0.65
N MET A 52 4.18 2.06 0.27
CA MET A 52 4.85 3.32 0.66
C MET A 52 4.92 3.50 2.17
N LEU A 53 3.99 2.90 2.92
CA LEU A 53 3.98 2.96 4.38
C LEU A 53 5.14 2.17 5.01
N SER A 54 5.78 1.26 4.27
CA SER A 54 7.00 0.58 4.72
C SER A 54 8.21 1.51 4.77
N ARG A 55 8.12 2.71 4.17
CA ARG A 55 9.23 3.66 4.01
C ARG A 55 9.35 4.67 5.14
N ARG A 56 8.35 4.72 6.03
CA ARG A 56 8.34 5.60 7.20
C ARG A 56 8.22 4.78 8.47
N VAL A 57 9.08 5.08 9.45
CA VAL A 57 9.03 4.55 10.82
C VAL A 57 8.71 5.69 11.77
N ASP A 58 7.83 5.46 12.74
CA ASP A 58 7.37 6.52 13.64
C ASP A 58 7.10 6.01 15.07
N SER A 59 6.85 6.94 15.98
CA SER A 59 6.38 6.66 17.34
C SER A 59 5.31 7.67 17.74
N ARG A 60 4.06 7.20 17.87
CA ARG A 60 2.88 8.03 18.09
C ARG A 60 1.90 7.34 19.03
N ILE A 61 1.12 8.14 19.74
CA ILE A 61 0.10 7.71 20.68
C ILE A 61 -1.26 8.19 20.16
N PHE A 62 -2.24 7.30 20.19
CA PHE A 62 -3.64 7.57 19.89
C PHE A 62 -4.47 7.21 21.12
N GLN A 63 -5.34 8.11 21.55
CA GLN A 63 -6.19 7.92 22.72
C GLN A 63 -7.65 8.05 22.33
N GLU A 64 -8.50 7.28 23.00
CA GLU A 64 -9.97 7.30 22.84
C GLU A 64 -10.41 7.22 21.37
N GLN A 65 -9.82 6.31 20.60
CA GLN A 65 -10.05 6.17 19.16
C GLN A 65 -10.31 4.70 18.77
N THR A 66 -11.08 4.52 17.70
CA THR A 66 -11.24 3.21 17.04
C THR A 66 -10.02 2.93 16.17
N ILE A 67 -9.76 1.64 15.88
CA ILE A 67 -8.67 1.26 14.96
C ILE A 67 -8.88 1.84 13.56
N GLU A 68 -10.13 1.92 13.09
CA GLU A 68 -10.45 2.58 11.82
C GLU A 68 -10.01 4.05 11.81
N ALA A 69 -10.32 4.81 12.88
CA ALA A 69 -9.92 6.21 12.98
C ALA A 69 -8.40 6.38 13.01
N VAL A 70 -7.69 5.48 13.70
CA VAL A 70 -6.22 5.47 13.72
C VAL A 70 -5.65 5.17 12.34
N ILE A 71 -6.13 4.14 11.65
CA ILE A 71 -5.66 3.79 10.30
C ILE A 71 -5.92 4.92 9.31
N ARG A 72 -7.12 5.53 9.34
CA ARG A 72 -7.43 6.72 8.53
C ARG A 72 -6.46 7.87 8.78
N THR A 73 -6.12 8.11 10.05
CA THR A 73 -5.14 9.13 10.45
C THR A 73 -3.74 8.83 9.89
N VAL A 74 -3.32 7.56 9.95
CA VAL A 74 -2.03 7.12 9.38
C VAL A 74 -2.03 7.31 7.86
N PHE A 75 -3.08 6.88 7.18
CA PHE A 75 -3.20 6.99 5.73
C PHE A 75 -3.24 8.45 5.26
N ALA A 76 -3.94 9.34 5.96
CA ALA A 76 -4.03 10.76 5.61
C ALA A 76 -2.65 11.46 5.51
N ALA A 77 -1.63 10.96 6.20
CA ALA A 77 -0.27 11.50 6.12
C ALA A 77 0.40 11.29 4.73
N TYR A 78 -0.19 10.48 3.85
CA TYR A 78 0.32 10.14 2.52
C TYR A 78 -0.38 10.90 1.38
N GLY A 79 -1.20 11.90 1.71
CA GLY A 79 -1.83 12.80 0.74
C GLY A 79 -2.80 12.08 -0.19
N ALA A 80 -2.59 12.19 -1.51
CA ALA A 80 -3.48 11.62 -2.52
C ALA A 80 -3.17 10.15 -2.87
N LEU A 81 -2.18 9.52 -2.23
CA LEU A 81 -1.82 8.13 -2.50
C LEU A 81 -2.87 7.11 -2.01
N PRO A 82 -3.44 7.24 -0.80
CA PRO A 82 -4.38 6.26 -0.28
C PRO A 82 -5.70 6.32 -1.04
N ASP A 83 -6.10 5.16 -1.55
CA ASP A 83 -7.43 4.87 -2.05
C ASP A 83 -7.89 3.58 -1.37
N PHE A 84 -8.90 3.69 -0.51
CA PHE A 84 -9.35 2.60 0.37
C PHE A 84 -10.77 2.84 0.89
N GLU A 85 -11.45 1.74 1.18
CA GLU A 85 -12.75 1.73 1.83
C GLU A 85 -12.75 0.71 2.97
N PHE A 86 -13.42 1.04 4.08
CA PHE A 86 -13.71 0.10 5.15
C PHE A 86 -15.12 -0.46 4.98
N GLN A 87 -15.22 -1.74 4.64
CA GLN A 87 -16.49 -2.45 4.57
C GLN A 87 -16.65 -3.33 5.81
N LEU A 88 -17.17 -2.72 6.88
CA LEU A 88 -17.30 -3.35 8.19
C LEU A 88 -18.75 -3.80 8.44
N SER A 89 -18.94 -5.03 8.93
CA SER A 89 -20.26 -5.53 9.34
C SER A 89 -20.75 -4.93 10.66
N GLN A 90 -19.82 -4.46 11.49
CA GLN A 90 -20.08 -3.85 12.79
C GLN A 90 -19.03 -2.77 13.08
N PRO A 91 -19.38 -1.72 13.85
CA PRO A 91 -18.41 -0.69 14.24
C PRO A 91 -17.31 -1.30 15.12
N LEU A 92 -16.08 -0.85 14.92
CA LEU A 92 -14.95 -1.24 15.76
C LEU A 92 -15.04 -0.57 17.14
N LYS A 93 -14.55 -1.27 18.17
CA LYS A 93 -14.51 -0.74 19.52
C LYS A 93 -13.58 0.47 19.63
N THR A 94 -13.92 1.39 20.52
CA THR A 94 -13.01 2.46 20.93
C THR A 94 -11.98 1.89 21.90
N HIS A 95 -10.71 2.17 21.64
CA HIS A 95 -9.60 1.82 22.52
C HIS A 95 -9.17 3.06 23.30
N SER A 96 -8.95 2.91 24.61
CA SER A 96 -8.44 4.00 25.44
C SER A 96 -7.02 4.42 25.04
N TYR A 97 -6.23 3.47 24.54
CA TYR A 97 -4.82 3.71 24.20
C TYR A 97 -4.33 2.77 23.10
N ILE A 98 -3.81 3.35 22.02
CA ILE A 98 -3.11 2.65 20.92
C ILE A 98 -1.77 3.34 20.71
N THR A 99 -0.69 2.56 20.63
CA THR A 99 0.65 3.08 20.38
C THR A 99 1.25 2.44 19.15
N GLN A 100 1.83 3.29 18.30
CA GLN A 100 2.84 2.93 17.32
C GLN A 100 4.20 3.20 17.96
N TYR A 101 5.07 2.20 18.06
CA TYR A 101 6.39 2.38 18.71
C TYR A 101 7.51 1.82 17.86
N ARG A 102 8.31 2.71 17.27
CA ARG A 102 9.51 2.40 16.48
C ARG A 102 9.26 1.34 15.39
N GLU A 103 8.07 1.33 14.82
CA GLU A 103 7.67 0.42 13.76
C GLU A 103 7.24 1.21 12.51
N SER A 104 7.28 0.56 11.35
CA SER A 104 6.84 1.21 10.12
C SER A 104 5.33 1.46 10.15
N ASP A 105 4.84 2.48 9.43
CA ASP A 105 3.41 2.71 9.31
C ASP A 105 2.70 1.48 8.72
N LEU A 106 3.37 0.73 7.83
CA LEU A 106 2.82 -0.51 7.27
C LEU A 106 2.69 -1.59 8.35
N THR A 107 3.76 -1.84 9.11
CA THR A 107 3.77 -2.82 10.20
C THR A 107 2.68 -2.48 11.22
N PHE A 108 2.55 -1.21 11.57
CA PHE A 108 1.55 -0.74 12.51
C PHE A 108 0.13 -1.02 12.01
N VAL A 109 -0.18 -0.64 10.77
CA VAL A 109 -1.51 -0.86 10.17
C VAL A 109 -1.83 -2.35 10.08
N LEU A 110 -0.91 -3.18 9.58
CA LEU A 110 -1.12 -4.63 9.48
C LEU A 110 -1.39 -5.25 10.86
N ARG A 111 -0.59 -4.89 11.88
CA ARG A 111 -0.77 -5.36 13.25
C ARG A 111 -2.12 -4.97 13.84
N LEU A 112 -2.62 -3.77 13.54
CA LEU A 112 -3.95 -3.33 14.01
C LEU A 112 -5.09 -4.06 13.29
N LEU A 113 -4.97 -4.29 11.98
CA LEU A 113 -5.95 -5.05 11.21
C LEU A 113 -6.02 -6.50 11.71
N GLU A 114 -4.87 -7.16 11.87
CA GLU A 114 -4.78 -8.52 12.39
C GLU A 114 -5.38 -8.64 13.80
N HIS A 115 -5.17 -7.64 14.67
CA HIS A 115 -5.71 -7.64 16.03
C HIS A 115 -7.24 -7.64 16.08
N GLU A 116 -7.91 -6.99 15.12
CA GLU A 116 -9.37 -6.97 15.00
C GLU A 116 -9.89 -8.08 14.06
N GLY A 117 -9.01 -8.94 13.55
CA GLY A 117 -9.38 -10.01 12.62
C GLY A 117 -9.80 -9.52 11.23
N LEU A 118 -9.34 -8.32 10.85
CA LEU A 118 -9.63 -7.71 9.55
C LEU A 118 -8.61 -8.16 8.50
N PHE A 119 -9.08 -8.35 7.28
CA PHE A 119 -8.23 -8.57 6.10
C PHE A 119 -8.58 -7.54 5.03
N PHE A 120 -7.74 -7.44 4.01
CA PHE A 120 -7.99 -6.57 2.86
C PHE A 120 -7.54 -7.26 1.58
N TYR A 121 -8.04 -6.73 0.47
CA TYR A 121 -7.61 -7.07 -0.88
C TYR A 121 -7.55 -5.79 -1.71
N PHE A 122 -6.92 -5.87 -2.88
CA PHE A 122 -6.87 -4.77 -3.83
C PHE A 122 -7.86 -5.03 -4.95
N ASP A 123 -8.65 -4.01 -5.27
CA ASP A 123 -9.44 -3.95 -6.49
C ASP A 123 -8.68 -3.13 -7.54
N HIS A 124 -8.67 -3.58 -8.79
CA HIS A 124 -7.81 -3.05 -9.87
C HIS A 124 -8.60 -2.75 -11.14
#